data_AF-Q8RVQ4-F1
#
_entry.id   AF-Q8RVQ4-F1
#
_cell.length_a   1.000
_cell.length_b   1.000
_cell.length_c   1.000
_cell.angle_alpha   90.00
_cell.angle_beta   90.00
_cell.angle_gamma   90.00
#
_symmetry.space_group_name_H-M   'P 1'
#
loop_
_entity.id
_entity.type
_entity.pdbx_description
1 polymer ?
#
loop_
_entity_poly.entity_id
_entity_poly.type
_entity_poly.pdbx_seq_one_letter_code
_entity_poly.pdbx_strand_id
1 'polypeptide(L)'
;IGGSANPTINSQGNRYLAPTNPFAKEVTKRVDTDQSTWKNWNWRSEGDLLLNGAFFTPSGAGASASYARASSFGAKPSSLVDTLTSDAGVLSCQVGTRC
;
A
#
# COMPACT_ATOMS: atom_id res chain seq x y z
N ILE A 1 -5.27 -1.97 -2.69
CA ILE A 1 -5.17 -0.50 -2.87
C ILE A 1 -5.66 -0.12 -4.26
N GLY A 2 -6.25 1.05 -4.44
CA GLY A 2 -6.81 1.40 -5.75
C GLY A 2 -7.36 2.81 -5.82
N GLY A 3 -7.96 3.14 -6.95
CA GLY A 3 -8.62 4.43 -7.16
C GLY A 3 -9.08 4.65 -8.61
N SER A 4 -9.75 5.79 -8.80
CA SER A 4 -10.19 6.34 -10.07
C SER A 4 -9.72 7.80 -10.18
N ALA A 5 -9.75 8.37 -11.39
CA ALA A 5 -9.38 9.77 -11.65
C ALA A 5 -7.91 10.17 -11.34
N ASN A 6 -6.94 9.33 -11.75
CA ASN A 6 -5.50 9.64 -11.71
C ASN A 6 -4.92 10.01 -10.33
N PRO A 7 -5.14 9.20 -9.27
CA PRO A 7 -4.44 9.39 -8.02
C PRO A 7 -2.96 9.03 -8.19
N THR A 8 -2.10 9.65 -7.41
CA THR A 8 -0.71 9.23 -7.25
C THR A 8 -0.61 8.32 -6.03
N ILE A 9 -0.07 7.10 -6.20
CA ILE A 9 0.04 6.09 -5.13
C ILE A 9 1.52 5.79 -4.87
N ASN A 10 1.93 6.00 -3.62
CA ASN A 10 3.25 5.66 -3.10
C ASN A 10 3.15 4.55 -2.06
N SER A 11 3.34 3.29 -2.46
CA SER A 11 3.38 2.16 -1.53
C SER A 11 4.82 1.88 -1.11
N GLN A 12 5.12 2.00 0.18
CA GLN A 12 6.47 1.75 0.72
C GLN A 12 6.42 0.95 2.02
N GLY A 13 7.20 -0.13 2.09
CA GLY A 13 7.38 -0.93 3.31
C GLY A 13 6.13 -1.67 3.81
N ASN A 14 5.12 -1.87 2.97
CA ASN A 14 3.89 -2.58 3.32
C ASN A 14 4.06 -4.11 3.24
N ARG A 15 3.14 -4.85 3.87
CA ARG A 15 3.07 -6.32 3.77
C ARG A 15 1.70 -6.73 3.20
N TYR A 16 1.69 -7.30 2.00
CA TYR A 16 0.47 -7.78 1.35
C TYR A 16 0.44 -9.30 1.27
N LEU A 17 -0.51 -9.91 1.96
CA LEU A 17 -0.79 -11.35 1.88
C LEU A 17 -2.03 -11.56 1.02
N ALA A 18 -1.85 -12.02 -0.21
CA ALA A 18 -2.98 -12.33 -1.08
C ALA A 18 -3.78 -13.53 -0.55
N PRO A 19 -5.10 -13.59 -0.77
CA PRO A 19 -5.93 -14.76 -0.43
C PRO A 19 -5.59 -15.98 -1.30
N THR A 20 -6.18 -17.12 -0.98
CA THR A 20 -6.03 -18.37 -1.76
C THR A 20 -6.61 -18.27 -3.17
N ASN A 21 -7.64 -17.45 -3.38
CA ASN A 21 -8.26 -17.24 -4.69
C ASN A 21 -7.22 -16.79 -5.74
N PRO A 22 -7.02 -17.55 -6.84
CA PRO A 22 -6.02 -17.21 -7.86
C PRO A 22 -6.35 -15.93 -8.64
N PHE A 23 -7.60 -15.48 -8.64
CA PHE A 23 -8.04 -14.25 -9.32
C PHE A 23 -7.90 -12.99 -8.45
N ALA A 24 -7.43 -13.13 -7.21
CA ALA A 24 -7.30 -12.04 -6.24
C ALA A 24 -5.84 -11.84 -5.79
N LYS A 25 -4.91 -11.86 -6.75
CA LYS A 25 -3.46 -11.72 -6.50
C LYS A 25 -2.94 -10.30 -6.71
N GLU A 26 -3.63 -9.49 -7.51
CA GLU A 26 -3.21 -8.11 -7.75
C GLU A 26 -3.57 -7.22 -6.56
N VAL A 27 -2.56 -6.58 -5.97
CA VAL A 27 -2.70 -5.62 -4.86
C VAL A 27 -3.40 -4.34 -5.33
N THR A 28 -3.17 -3.96 -6.58
CA THR A 28 -3.65 -2.73 -7.21
C THR A 28 -4.97 -2.93 -7.95
N LYS A 29 -5.91 -1.99 -7.81
CA LYS A 29 -7.15 -1.97 -8.60
C LYS A 29 -7.40 -0.59 -9.20
N ARG A 30 -7.40 -0.49 -10.53
CA ARG A 30 -7.94 0.68 -11.25
C ARG A 30 -9.44 0.49 -11.47
N VAL A 31 -10.22 1.52 -11.18
CA VAL A 31 -11.69 1.48 -11.26
C VAL A 31 -12.14 2.24 -12.50
N ASP A 32 -12.97 1.61 -13.32
CA ASP A 32 -13.66 2.19 -14.49
C ASP A 32 -12.77 3.04 -15.40
N THR A 33 -11.54 2.56 -15.67
CA THR A 33 -10.55 3.30 -16.45
C THR A 33 -9.80 2.36 -17.40
N ASP A 34 -9.69 2.78 -18.66
CA ASP A 34 -8.95 2.05 -19.67
C ASP A 34 -7.44 2.03 -19.40
N GLN A 35 -6.80 0.96 -19.84
CA GLN A 35 -5.36 0.77 -19.67
C GLN A 35 -4.51 1.85 -20.35
N SER A 36 -4.95 2.36 -21.50
CA SER A 36 -4.30 3.49 -22.18
C SER A 36 -4.26 4.74 -21.31
N THR A 37 -5.28 4.95 -20.47
CA THR A 37 -5.39 6.11 -19.59
C THR A 37 -4.60 5.90 -18.30
N TRP A 38 -4.83 4.79 -17.58
CA TRP A 38 -4.22 4.62 -16.26
C TRP A 38 -2.74 4.28 -16.29
N LYS A 39 -2.18 3.80 -17.42
CA LYS A 39 -0.74 3.55 -17.55
C LYS A 39 0.11 4.80 -17.28
N ASN A 40 -0.45 5.99 -17.45
CA ASN A 40 0.21 7.26 -17.17
C ASN A 40 0.11 7.70 -15.69
N TRP A 41 -0.69 7.02 -14.87
CA TRP A 41 -0.87 7.35 -13.45
C TRP A 41 0.34 6.90 -12.64
N ASN A 42 0.81 7.73 -11.72
CA ASN A 42 2.03 7.48 -10.96
C ASN A 42 1.75 6.55 -9.76
N TRP A 43 1.91 5.25 -9.95
CA TRP A 43 1.71 4.24 -8.91
C TRP A 43 2.99 3.43 -8.76
N ARG A 44 3.58 3.44 -7.56
CA ARG A 44 4.83 2.71 -7.27
C ARG A 44 4.75 1.88 -6.00
N SER A 45 5.61 0.87 -5.94
CA SER A 45 5.84 -0.04 -4.82
C SER A 45 7.34 -0.13 -4.55
N GLU A 46 7.77 0.07 -3.30
CA GLU A 46 9.18 0.05 -2.90
C GLU A 46 9.34 -0.60 -1.52
N GLY A 47 10.16 -1.66 -1.41
CA GLY A 47 10.37 -2.36 -0.13
C GLY A 47 9.16 -3.11 0.43
N ASP A 48 8.06 -3.20 -0.33
CA ASP A 48 6.88 -3.97 0.04
C ASP A 48 7.15 -5.48 0.02
N LEU A 49 6.61 -6.21 1.00
CA LEU A 49 6.63 -7.66 1.08
C LEU A 49 5.35 -8.23 0.47
N LEU A 50 5.50 -8.98 -0.63
CA LEU A 50 4.40 -9.59 -1.38
C LEU A 50 4.37 -11.10 -1.12
N LEU A 51 3.30 -11.60 -0.51
CA LEU A 51 3.16 -12.98 -0.07
C LEU A 51 2.01 -13.69 -0.78
N ASN A 52 2.12 -15.02 -0.86
CA ASN A 52 1.11 -15.89 -1.48
C ASN A 52 0.78 -15.50 -2.93
N GLY A 53 1.79 -15.10 -3.71
CA GLY A 53 1.64 -14.69 -5.10
C GLY A 53 1.03 -13.31 -5.29
N ALA A 54 0.94 -12.48 -4.23
CA ALA A 54 0.57 -11.08 -4.37
C ALA A 54 1.51 -10.37 -5.36
N PHE A 55 0.98 -9.47 -6.17
CA PHE A 55 1.80 -8.62 -7.03
C PHE A 55 1.24 -7.20 -7.12
N PHE A 56 2.13 -6.25 -7.38
CA PHE A 56 1.79 -4.85 -7.61
C PHE A 56 2.06 -4.53 -9.08
N THR A 57 1.10 -3.93 -9.77
CA THR A 57 1.29 -3.46 -11.14
C THR A 57 1.62 -1.97 -11.13
N PRO A 58 2.89 -1.55 -11.31
CA PRO A 58 3.27 -0.15 -11.33
C PRO A 58 2.83 0.56 -12.61
N SER A 59 2.78 1.89 -12.56
CA SER A 59 2.48 2.72 -13.72
C SER A 59 3.08 4.13 -13.57
N GLY A 60 3.09 4.88 -14.67
CA GLY A 60 3.65 6.22 -14.75
C GLY A 60 5.18 6.23 -14.83
N ALA A 61 5.73 7.43 -14.96
CA ALA A 61 7.18 7.63 -15.13
C ALA A 61 7.96 7.58 -13.81
N GLY A 62 7.31 7.22 -12.69
CA GLY A 62 7.93 7.26 -11.37
C GLY A 62 8.23 8.69 -10.92
N ALA A 63 7.19 9.46 -10.58
CA ALA A 63 7.28 10.85 -10.14
C ALA A 63 7.99 11.03 -8.76
N SER A 64 9.30 10.78 -8.72
CA SER A 64 10.18 10.83 -7.53
C SER A 64 10.06 12.11 -6.70
N ALA A 65 9.97 13.27 -7.36
CA ALA A 65 9.88 14.58 -6.68
C ALA A 65 8.55 14.81 -5.93
N SER A 66 7.44 14.23 -6.39
CA SER A 66 6.15 14.34 -5.71
C SER A 66 6.06 13.42 -4.49
N TYR A 67 6.75 12.28 -4.54
CA TYR A 67 6.80 11.34 -3.41
C TYR A 67 7.67 11.83 -2.26
N ALA A 68 8.74 12.56 -2.55
CA ALA A 68 9.63 13.13 -1.53
C ALA A 68 8.91 14.12 -0.58
N ARG A 69 7.84 14.80 -1.04
CA ARG A 69 7.03 15.69 -0.20
C ARG A 69 6.08 14.95 0.73
N ALA A 70 5.82 13.67 0.50
CA ALA A 70 4.85 12.88 1.25
C ALA A 70 5.46 12.21 2.50
N SER A 71 6.78 12.34 2.73
CA SER A 71 7.49 11.65 3.81
C SER A 71 8.28 12.62 4.68
N SER A 72 8.00 12.68 5.99
CA SER A 72 8.85 13.32 7.00
C SER A 72 9.96 12.39 7.51
N PHE A 73 9.83 11.08 7.28
CA PHE A 73 10.79 10.04 7.64
C PHE A 73 10.69 8.88 6.63
N GLY A 74 11.80 8.14 6.44
CA GLY A 74 11.82 7.00 5.51
C GLY A 74 10.96 5.83 6.00
N ALA A 75 10.32 5.12 5.07
CA ALA A 75 9.54 3.93 5.42
C ALA A 75 10.40 2.88 6.13
N LYS A 76 9.85 2.27 7.18
CA LYS A 76 10.49 1.12 7.84
C LYS A 76 10.37 -0.14 6.96
N PRO A 77 11.28 -1.11 7.11
CA PRO A 77 11.21 -2.37 6.37
C PRO A 77 9.89 -3.11 6.61
N SER A 78 9.37 -3.75 5.57
CA SER A 78 8.13 -4.54 5.61
C SER A 78 8.17 -5.73 6.57
N SER A 79 9.37 -6.19 6.97
CA SER A 79 9.56 -7.21 8.01
C SER A 79 9.08 -6.76 9.39
N LEU A 80 9.00 -5.46 9.67
CA LEU A 80 8.56 -4.92 10.94
C LEU A 80 7.05 -4.65 11.00
N VAL A 81 6.30 -4.85 9.90
CA VAL A 81 4.87 -4.51 9.83
C VAL A 81 4.07 -5.22 10.92
N ASP A 82 4.39 -6.47 11.23
CA ASP A 82 3.70 -7.25 12.27
C ASP A 82 3.83 -6.58 13.66
N THR A 83 5.04 -6.21 14.05
CA THR A 83 5.30 -5.48 15.31
C THR A 83 4.77 -4.05 15.26
N LEU A 84 4.85 -3.35 14.12
CA LEU A 84 4.36 -1.98 13.98
C LEU A 84 2.84 -1.87 14.05
N THR A 85 2.13 -2.95 13.75
CA THR A 85 0.66 -2.99 13.73
C THR A 85 0.06 -3.86 14.84
N SER A 86 0.88 -4.37 15.77
CA SER A 86 0.42 -5.26 16.85
C SER A 86 -0.60 -4.60 17.78
N ASP A 87 -0.46 -3.28 17.98
CA ASP A 87 -1.35 -2.47 18.83
C ASP A 87 -2.35 -1.64 18.00
N ALA A 88 -2.54 -1.98 16.72
CA ALA A 88 -3.52 -1.30 15.88
C ALA A 88 -4.95 -1.62 16.33
N GLY A 89 -5.79 -0.59 16.46
CA GLY A 89 -7.18 -0.73 16.89
C GLY A 89 -7.50 0.16 18.08
N VAL A 90 -8.64 -0.12 18.73
CA VAL A 90 -9.02 0.60 19.95
C VAL A 90 -8.17 0.13 21.13
N LEU A 91 -7.88 1.04 22.05
CA LEU A 91 -7.26 0.67 23.32
C LEU A 91 -8.24 -0.20 24.13
N SER A 92 -7.72 -1.25 24.76
CA SER A 92 -8.48 -2.08 25.71
C SER A 92 -8.64 -1.36 27.04
N CYS A 93 -9.53 -0.38 27.08
CA CYS A 93 -9.85 0.43 28.25
C CYS A 93 -10.83 -0.28 29.19
N GLN A 94 -10.56 -0.26 30.49
CA GLN A 94 -11.51 -0.72 31.52
C GLN A 94 -11.97 0.46 32.37
N VAL A 95 -13.23 0.42 32.82
CA VAL A 95 -13.78 1.46 33.69
C VAL A 95 -12.98 1.51 34.99
N GLY A 96 -12.44 2.67 35.32
CA GLY A 96 -11.64 2.88 36.54
C GLY A 96 -10.13 2.70 36.37
N THR A 97 -9.63 2.33 35.18
CA THR A 97 -8.18 2.31 34.88
C THR A 97 -7.82 3.36 33.83
N ARG A 98 -6.58 3.85 33.86
CA ARG A 98 -6.07 4.70 32.78
C ARG A 98 -5.79 3.86 31.55
N CYS A 99 -6.18 4.43 30.42
CA CYS A 99 -5.57 4.21 29.12
C CYS A 99 -4.57 5.36 28.90
#